data_AF-A0A2K5L7T5-F1
#
_entry.id   AF-A0A2K5L7T5-F1
#
_cell.length_a   1.000
_cell.length_b   1.000
_cell.length_c   1.000
_cell.angle_alpha   90.00
_cell.angle_beta   90.00
_cell.angle_gamma   90.00
#
_symmetry.space_group_name_H-M   'P 1'
#
loop_
_entity.id
_entity.type
_entity.pdbx_description
1 polymer ?
#
loop_
_entity_poly.entity_id
_entity_poly.type
_entity_poly.pdbx_seq_one_letter_code
_entity_poly.pdbx_strand_id
1 'polypeptide(L)'
;MLACVTMKMLHHAKCCQRLTIFGSVRALHKDNRRATPQNFSNYESMKQDFKLEIPEYFNFAKDVLDQWTNMEKAGKKPSNPAFWWINGKGEEVRWSFEELGSLSRKFANILSEACSLQRGDRVILILPRVPEWWLANVACLRTGTVLIPGTTQLTQKDILYRLQSSKANCIITNDVLAPAVDAIAPKCENLHSKLIVSENSREGWGNIKEMMKCASDSHTCVKTKHNEIMAMFFTSGTSGYPKMTAHTHSSFGLGLSVNGRFWLDLTPSDVMWNTSDTGWAKSAWSSVFSPWIQGACVFAHHLPRFEPTSVLQTLSKYPITVFCSAATVYRMLVQNDMASYKFKSLKHCVSAGEPITPDVTGKWRNKTGLDIYEGYGQTETVLICGNFKGMKIKPGSMGKPSPAFDVKVCTSPSRRMLNNPICTLSTYRLPPYKLSSLW
;
A
#
# COMPACT_ATOMS: atom_id res chain seq x y z
N MET A 1 16.83 62.33 -21.16
CA MET A 1 16.49 61.52 -19.96
C MET A 1 16.36 60.08 -20.43
N LEU A 2 17.52 59.42 -20.58
CA LEU A 2 18.09 58.41 -19.67
C LEU A 2 17.44 57.02 -19.94
N ALA A 3 18.03 56.18 -20.81
CA ALA A 3 19.25 55.35 -20.61
C ALA A 3 18.88 53.99 -19.97
N CYS A 4 19.40 52.80 -20.29
CA CYS A 4 20.37 52.16 -21.22
C CYS A 4 20.06 50.63 -21.06
N VAL A 5 19.97 49.72 -22.04
CA VAL A 5 20.91 49.20 -23.06
C VAL A 5 22.11 48.38 -22.49
N THR A 6 22.27 47.14 -23.02
CA THR A 6 23.47 46.23 -23.12
C THR A 6 23.98 45.47 -21.86
N MET A 7 24.65 44.28 -21.86
CA MET A 7 25.30 43.37 -22.84
C MET A 7 25.63 42.00 -22.15
N LYS A 8 25.33 40.83 -22.73
CA LYS A 8 26.20 39.77 -23.33
C LYS A 8 27.66 39.49 -22.82
N MET A 9 27.89 38.20 -22.51
CA MET A 9 29.02 37.27 -22.84
C MET A 9 30.39 37.24 -22.10
N LEU A 10 30.68 36.03 -21.56
CA LEU A 10 31.89 35.18 -21.63
C LEU A 10 33.31 35.78 -21.74
N HIS A 11 34.23 35.35 -20.85
CA HIS A 11 35.51 34.78 -21.30
C HIS A 11 36.25 33.89 -20.26
N HIS A 12 37.07 33.00 -20.83
CA HIS A 12 37.80 31.85 -20.29
C HIS A 12 39.32 32.12 -20.40
N ALA A 13 40.16 31.57 -19.50
CA ALA A 13 41.53 31.05 -19.75
C ALA A 13 42.09 30.48 -18.44
N LYS A 14 42.33 29.16 -18.25
CA LYS A 14 43.37 28.25 -18.77
C LYS A 14 44.81 28.56 -18.31
N CYS A 15 45.42 27.63 -17.54
CA CYS A 15 46.79 27.18 -17.79
C CYS A 15 47.13 25.80 -17.14
N CYS A 16 47.41 24.83 -18.02
CA CYS A 16 48.43 23.75 -18.01
C CYS A 16 48.64 22.83 -16.79
N GLN A 17 48.33 21.52 -16.92
CA GLN A 17 49.18 20.40 -17.41
C GLN A 17 50.07 19.76 -16.31
N ARG A 18 49.75 18.51 -15.96
CA ARG A 18 50.71 17.38 -15.96
C ARG A 18 49.98 16.05 -15.81
N LEU A 19 50.28 15.16 -16.76
CA LEU A 19 49.98 13.73 -16.72
C LEU A 19 50.64 13.08 -15.50
N THR A 20 49.92 12.21 -14.80
CA THR A 20 50.51 11.02 -14.17
C THR A 20 49.42 9.99 -13.93
N ILE A 21 49.50 8.92 -14.73
CA ILE A 21 48.80 7.66 -14.50
C ILE A 21 49.56 6.96 -13.38
N PHE A 22 48.95 6.78 -12.21
CA PHE A 22 49.27 5.69 -11.30
C PHE A 22 48.01 5.30 -10.53
N GLY A 23 47.71 4.00 -10.56
CA GLY A 23 46.55 3.40 -9.95
C GLY A 23 46.46 3.70 -8.46
N SER A 24 45.30 4.19 -8.05
CA SER A 24 44.89 4.18 -6.65
C SER A 24 43.52 3.53 -6.59
N VAL A 25 43.48 2.33 -6.03
CA VAL A 25 42.25 1.74 -5.50
C VAL A 25 41.73 2.71 -4.45
N ARG A 26 40.86 3.64 -4.88
CA ARG A 26 40.16 4.54 -3.98
C ARG A 26 39.27 3.69 -3.10
N ALA A 27 39.68 3.53 -1.84
CA ALA A 27 38.82 3.10 -0.76
C ALA A 27 37.53 3.93 -0.84
N LEU A 28 36.41 3.24 -1.10
CA LEU A 28 35.07 3.79 -0.94
C LEU A 28 34.99 4.35 0.48
N HIS A 29 35.05 5.67 0.61
CA HIS A 29 34.66 6.31 1.85
C HIS A 29 33.24 5.88 2.17
N LYS A 30 33.10 5.09 3.25
CA LYS A 30 31.84 4.80 3.96
C LYS A 30 31.30 6.11 4.52
N ASP A 31 30.83 7.00 3.67
CA ASP A 31 30.09 8.17 4.10
C ASP A 31 28.71 7.66 4.54
N ASN A 32 28.55 7.45 5.86
CA ASN A 32 27.31 7.10 6.53
C ASN A 32 26.31 8.28 6.47
N ARG A 33 26.04 8.82 5.28
CA ARG A 33 24.99 9.82 5.09
C ARG A 33 23.65 9.11 5.24
N ARG A 34 23.06 9.23 6.43
CA ARG A 34 21.70 8.75 6.70
C ARG A 34 20.77 9.43 5.71
N ALA A 35 19.86 8.66 5.09
CA ALA A 35 18.89 9.23 4.18
C ALA A 35 18.06 10.31 4.89
N THR A 36 18.03 11.51 4.32
CA THR A 36 17.24 12.63 4.84
C THR A 36 15.76 12.39 4.53
N PRO A 37 14.86 12.51 5.52
CA PRO A 37 13.42 12.47 5.28
C PRO A 37 12.94 13.59 4.35
N GLN A 38 11.89 13.34 3.58
CA GLN A 38 11.26 14.31 2.67
C GLN A 38 10.12 15.09 3.34
N ASN A 39 9.37 14.44 4.24
CA ASN A 39 8.12 15.00 4.78
C ASN A 39 8.22 15.53 6.23
N PHE A 40 9.38 15.43 6.86
CA PHE A 40 9.63 15.82 8.26
C PHE A 40 11.12 16.08 8.49
N SER A 41 11.52 16.68 9.61
CA SER A 41 12.93 16.99 9.90
C SER A 41 13.62 15.90 10.73
N ASN A 42 12.97 15.39 11.78
CA ASN A 42 13.46 14.27 12.57
C ASN A 42 12.32 13.57 13.34
N TYR A 43 12.66 12.48 14.05
CA TYR A 43 11.68 11.68 14.79
C TYR A 43 10.93 12.47 15.88
N GLU A 44 11.61 13.37 16.60
CA GLU A 44 10.96 14.11 17.70
C GLU A 44 10.00 15.17 17.15
N SER A 45 10.36 15.86 16.04
CA SER A 45 9.43 16.78 15.37
C SER A 45 8.20 16.04 14.84
N MET A 46 8.40 14.88 14.20
CA MET A 46 7.30 14.02 13.74
C MET A 46 6.34 13.68 14.88
N LYS A 47 6.84 13.40 16.09
CA LYS A 47 6.01 13.05 17.25
C LYS A 47 5.28 14.27 17.84
N GLN A 48 5.91 15.44 17.86
CA GLN A 48 5.33 16.67 18.41
C GLN A 48 4.29 17.29 17.47
N ASP A 49 4.58 17.29 16.17
CA ASP A 49 3.79 18.00 15.16
C ASP A 49 2.58 17.18 14.67
N PHE A 50 2.60 15.85 14.87
CA PHE A 50 1.53 15.00 14.39
C PHE A 50 0.24 15.22 15.19
N LYS A 51 -0.75 15.78 14.50
CA LYS A 51 -2.15 15.85 14.94
C LYS A 51 -3.02 15.32 13.81
N LEU A 52 -3.95 14.44 14.14
CA LEU A 52 -4.94 13.96 13.19
C LEU A 52 -6.31 14.51 13.58
N GLU A 53 -6.85 15.37 12.74
CA GLU A 53 -8.21 15.87 12.85
C GLU A 53 -9.14 14.88 12.14
N ILE A 54 -10.19 14.45 12.84
CA ILE A 54 -11.19 13.53 12.30
C ILE A 54 -12.48 14.33 12.07
N PRO A 55 -12.86 14.62 10.83
CA PRO A 55 -14.12 15.29 10.54
C PRO A 55 -15.31 14.36 10.82
N GLU A 56 -16.52 14.93 11.00
CA GLU A 56 -17.74 14.13 11.20
C GLU A 56 -17.96 13.15 10.02
N TYR A 57 -17.79 13.64 8.80
CA TYR A 57 -17.90 12.88 7.56
C TYR A 57 -16.55 12.78 6.87
N PHE A 58 -16.22 11.59 6.38
CA PHE A 58 -15.01 11.35 5.61
C PHE A 58 -15.23 10.19 4.64
N ASN A 59 -14.88 10.41 3.37
CA ASN A 59 -14.83 9.40 2.34
C ASN A 59 -13.55 9.53 1.51
N PHE A 60 -12.68 8.51 1.56
CA PHE A 60 -11.37 8.57 0.90
C PHE A 60 -11.47 8.79 -0.63
N ALA A 61 -12.51 8.27 -1.30
CA ALA A 61 -12.66 8.51 -2.73
C ALA A 61 -12.95 9.99 -3.04
N LYS A 62 -13.85 10.62 -2.27
CA LYS A 62 -14.24 12.02 -2.47
C LYS A 62 -13.24 13.02 -1.90
N ASP A 63 -12.81 12.80 -0.67
CA ASP A 63 -12.06 13.79 0.11
C ASP A 63 -10.55 13.71 -0.13
N VAL A 64 -10.09 12.64 -0.81
CA VAL A 64 -8.67 12.46 -1.18
C VAL A 64 -8.50 12.27 -2.69
N LEU A 65 -9.06 11.21 -3.29
CA LEU A 65 -8.81 10.90 -4.70
C LEU A 65 -9.39 11.95 -5.66
N ASP A 66 -10.61 12.40 -5.41
CA ASP A 66 -11.21 13.45 -6.24
C ASP A 66 -10.52 14.82 -6.03
N GLN A 67 -9.89 15.06 -4.87
CA GLN A 67 -9.03 16.24 -4.67
C GLN A 67 -7.74 16.17 -5.50
N TRP A 68 -7.10 15.01 -5.57
CA TRP A 68 -5.96 14.81 -6.47
C TRP A 68 -6.35 14.96 -7.94
N THR A 69 -7.54 14.49 -8.32
CA THR A 69 -8.10 14.72 -9.66
C THR A 69 -8.23 16.23 -9.93
N ASN A 70 -8.76 17.01 -8.99
CA ASN A 70 -8.88 18.46 -9.15
C ASN A 70 -7.52 19.15 -9.27
N MET A 71 -6.52 18.73 -8.49
CA MET A 71 -5.16 19.24 -8.58
C MET A 71 -4.49 18.92 -9.92
N GLU A 72 -4.71 17.71 -10.44
CA GLU A 72 -4.24 17.28 -11.75
C GLU A 72 -4.85 18.11 -12.88
N LYS A 73 -6.18 18.30 -12.88
CA LYS A 73 -6.89 19.17 -13.83
C LYS A 73 -6.42 20.61 -13.79
N ALA A 74 -6.04 21.10 -12.61
CA ALA A 74 -5.49 22.45 -12.43
C ALA A 74 -4.00 22.56 -12.81
N GLY A 75 -3.35 21.49 -13.27
CA GLY A 75 -1.93 21.47 -13.62
C GLY A 75 -0.98 21.61 -12.42
N LYS A 76 -1.45 21.34 -11.20
CA LYS A 76 -0.71 21.54 -9.94
C LYS A 76 -0.07 20.24 -9.40
N LYS A 77 -0.09 19.16 -10.17
CA LYS A 77 0.45 17.84 -9.79
C LYS A 77 1.61 17.45 -10.73
N PRO A 78 2.66 16.76 -10.22
CA PRO A 78 3.65 16.10 -11.07
C PRO A 78 3.01 15.08 -12.04
N SER A 79 3.68 14.81 -13.16
CA SER A 79 3.18 13.97 -14.26
C SER A 79 3.05 12.47 -13.96
N ASN A 80 3.38 12.02 -12.75
CA ASN A 80 3.27 10.61 -12.40
C ASN A 80 1.80 10.17 -12.34
N PRO A 81 1.45 8.99 -12.91
CA PRO A 81 0.10 8.46 -12.86
C PRO A 81 -0.31 8.09 -11.42
N ALA A 82 -1.60 8.01 -11.15
CA ALA A 82 -2.13 7.50 -9.89
C ALA A 82 -1.82 5.99 -9.73
N PHE A 83 -1.90 5.25 -10.83
CA PHE A 83 -1.72 3.80 -10.85
C PHE A 83 -0.95 3.37 -12.10
N TRP A 84 -0.06 2.40 -11.93
CA TRP A 84 0.69 1.77 -13.02
C TRP A 84 0.81 0.27 -12.78
N TRP A 85 0.18 -0.52 -13.63
CA TRP A 85 0.24 -1.97 -13.61
C TRP A 85 0.99 -2.54 -14.81
N ILE A 86 1.69 -3.66 -14.58
CA ILE A 86 2.32 -4.46 -15.64
C ILE A 86 2.02 -5.95 -15.50
N ASN A 87 1.92 -6.66 -16.63
CA ASN A 87 1.74 -8.12 -16.63
C ASN A 87 3.07 -8.92 -16.67
N GLY A 88 4.19 -8.26 -16.98
CA GLY A 88 5.51 -8.88 -17.15
C GLY A 88 5.78 -9.46 -18.54
N LYS A 89 4.80 -9.40 -19.45
CA LYS A 89 4.84 -9.86 -20.85
C LYS A 89 4.67 -8.71 -21.87
N GLY A 90 4.79 -7.46 -21.40
CA GLY A 90 4.76 -6.25 -22.25
C GLY A 90 3.47 -5.44 -22.18
N GLU A 91 2.41 -5.96 -21.55
CA GLU A 91 1.19 -5.19 -21.32
C GLU A 91 1.35 -4.30 -20.09
N GLU A 92 0.91 -3.06 -20.22
CA GLU A 92 0.89 -2.08 -19.15
C GLU A 92 -0.45 -1.33 -19.12
N VAL A 93 -0.91 -1.01 -17.92
CA VAL A 93 -2.06 -0.14 -17.68
C VAL A 93 -1.59 1.02 -16.83
N ARG A 94 -1.93 2.25 -17.23
CA ARG A 94 -1.65 3.46 -16.45
C ARG A 94 -2.92 4.27 -16.35
N TRP A 95 -3.17 4.79 -15.15
CA TRP A 95 -4.28 5.71 -14.91
C TRP A 95 -3.77 6.97 -14.23
N SER A 96 -4.14 8.12 -14.77
CA SER A 96 -4.18 9.39 -14.05
C SER A 96 -5.16 9.33 -12.87
N PHE A 97 -5.17 10.34 -12.00
CA PHE A 97 -6.21 10.40 -10.96
C PHE A 97 -7.58 10.65 -11.59
N GLU A 98 -7.65 11.42 -12.67
CA GLU A 98 -8.88 11.60 -13.45
C GLU A 98 -9.43 10.28 -14.02
N GLU A 99 -8.58 9.48 -14.66
CA GLU A 99 -8.98 8.17 -15.24
C GLU A 99 -9.39 7.19 -14.13
N LEU A 100 -8.62 7.12 -13.04
CA LEU A 100 -8.99 6.34 -11.85
C LEU A 100 -10.35 6.80 -11.30
N GLY A 101 -10.59 8.11 -11.28
CA GLY A 101 -11.85 8.71 -10.88
C GLY A 101 -13.02 8.25 -11.75
N SER A 102 -12.90 8.36 -13.07
CA SER A 102 -13.94 7.93 -14.03
C SER A 102 -14.20 6.43 -13.94
N LEU A 103 -13.16 5.60 -14.00
CA LEU A 103 -13.28 4.14 -13.95
C LEU A 103 -13.87 3.66 -12.61
N SER A 104 -13.47 4.24 -11.48
CA SER A 104 -14.03 3.86 -10.18
C SER A 104 -15.50 4.27 -10.02
N ARG A 105 -15.96 5.36 -10.66
CA ARG A 105 -17.39 5.72 -10.69
C ARG A 105 -18.22 4.77 -11.55
N LYS A 106 -17.68 4.32 -12.69
CA LYS A 106 -18.31 3.26 -13.50
C LYS A 106 -18.49 1.97 -12.71
N PHE A 107 -17.45 1.53 -12.02
CA PHE A 107 -17.53 0.34 -11.17
C PHE A 107 -18.48 0.59 -9.98
N ALA A 108 -18.47 1.77 -9.37
CA ALA A 108 -19.44 2.11 -8.31
C ALA A 108 -20.90 1.95 -8.80
N ASN A 109 -21.23 2.41 -10.02
CA ASN A 109 -22.55 2.22 -10.62
C ASN A 109 -22.87 0.73 -10.89
N ILE A 110 -21.89 -0.10 -11.26
CA ILE A 110 -22.09 -1.56 -11.36
C ILE A 110 -22.49 -2.14 -10.00
N LEU A 111 -21.84 -1.72 -8.92
CA LEU A 111 -22.14 -2.20 -7.57
C LEU A 111 -23.54 -1.72 -7.11
N SER A 112 -23.86 -0.44 -7.29
CA SER A 112 -25.11 0.13 -6.78
C SER A 112 -26.33 -0.18 -7.64
N GLU A 113 -26.20 -0.16 -8.97
CA GLU A 113 -27.34 -0.31 -9.88
C GLU A 113 -27.50 -1.77 -10.31
N ALA A 114 -26.47 -2.35 -10.94
CA ALA A 114 -26.56 -3.69 -11.49
C ALA A 114 -26.58 -4.79 -10.42
N CYS A 115 -25.85 -4.59 -9.30
CA CYS A 115 -25.88 -5.52 -8.16
C CYS A 115 -26.85 -5.09 -7.06
N SER A 116 -27.48 -3.92 -7.19
CA SER A 116 -28.41 -3.36 -6.19
C SER A 116 -27.84 -3.24 -4.77
N LEU A 117 -26.51 -3.14 -4.64
CA LEU A 117 -25.85 -3.06 -3.32
C LEU A 117 -26.11 -1.71 -2.65
N GLN A 118 -26.38 -1.76 -1.36
CA GLN A 118 -26.64 -0.61 -0.52
C GLN A 118 -25.43 -0.28 0.36
N ARG A 119 -25.39 0.94 0.89
CA ARG A 119 -24.39 1.35 1.88
C ARG A 119 -24.40 0.37 3.06
N GLY A 120 -23.23 -0.13 3.44
CA GLY A 120 -23.06 -1.12 4.50
C GLY A 120 -23.11 -2.58 4.03
N ASP A 121 -23.58 -2.86 2.81
CA ASP A 121 -23.50 -4.20 2.23
C ASP A 121 -22.04 -4.63 2.06
N ARG A 122 -21.81 -5.93 2.17
CA ARG A 122 -20.47 -6.52 2.28
C ARG A 122 -20.06 -7.20 0.97
N VAL A 123 -18.90 -6.80 0.47
CA VAL A 123 -18.37 -7.27 -0.82
C VAL A 123 -17.09 -8.06 -0.58
N ILE A 124 -17.13 -9.37 -0.79
CA ILE A 124 -15.91 -10.20 -0.79
C ILE A 124 -15.18 -9.99 -2.12
N LEU A 125 -13.89 -9.66 -2.04
CA LEU A 125 -13.04 -9.43 -3.21
C LEU A 125 -11.85 -10.39 -3.19
N ILE A 126 -11.87 -11.36 -4.10
CA ILE A 126 -10.81 -12.37 -4.25
C ILE A 126 -10.30 -12.33 -5.69
N LEU A 127 -9.34 -11.45 -5.93
CA LEU A 127 -8.67 -11.29 -7.22
C LEU A 127 -7.16 -11.30 -7.06
N PRO A 128 -6.40 -11.75 -8.07
CA PRO A 128 -4.96 -11.55 -8.11
C PRO A 128 -4.62 -10.06 -8.26
N ARG A 129 -3.34 -9.73 -8.41
CA ARG A 129 -2.89 -8.35 -8.71
C ARG A 129 -3.26 -7.97 -10.14
N VAL A 130 -4.53 -7.62 -10.35
CA VAL A 130 -5.08 -7.09 -11.61
C VAL A 130 -5.71 -5.72 -11.35
N PRO A 131 -5.74 -4.82 -12.36
CA PRO A 131 -6.20 -3.44 -12.17
C PRO A 131 -7.60 -3.32 -11.54
N GLU A 132 -8.50 -4.25 -11.84
CA GLU A 132 -9.87 -4.31 -11.32
C GLU A 132 -9.93 -4.45 -9.79
N TRP A 133 -8.90 -5.03 -9.15
CA TRP A 133 -8.84 -5.09 -7.68
C TRP A 133 -8.77 -3.68 -7.07
N TRP A 134 -7.99 -2.77 -7.67
CA TRP A 134 -7.90 -1.38 -7.24
C TRP A 134 -9.18 -0.60 -7.54
N LEU A 135 -9.80 -0.83 -8.69
CA LEU A 135 -11.07 -0.19 -9.02
C LEU A 135 -12.18 -0.64 -8.06
N ALA A 136 -12.26 -1.93 -7.73
CA ALA A 136 -13.23 -2.45 -6.76
C ALA A 136 -13.04 -1.84 -5.36
N ASN A 137 -11.79 -1.64 -4.93
CA ASN A 137 -11.50 -0.93 -3.67
C ASN A 137 -12.12 0.48 -3.69
N VAL A 138 -11.84 1.27 -4.73
CA VAL A 138 -12.35 2.65 -4.82
C VAL A 138 -13.86 2.69 -5.03
N ALA A 139 -14.42 1.75 -5.79
CA ALA A 139 -15.86 1.62 -5.99
C ALA A 139 -16.60 1.38 -4.67
N CYS A 140 -16.08 0.48 -3.82
CA CYS A 140 -16.66 0.22 -2.50
C CYS A 140 -16.62 1.45 -1.59
N LEU A 141 -15.52 2.23 -1.65
CA LEU A 141 -15.45 3.52 -0.96
C LEU A 141 -16.55 4.48 -1.45
N ARG A 142 -16.78 4.57 -2.77
CA ARG A 142 -17.77 5.47 -3.35
C ARG A 142 -19.21 5.09 -2.97
N THR A 143 -19.53 3.80 -2.95
CA THR A 143 -20.87 3.29 -2.59
C THR A 143 -21.08 3.16 -1.08
N GLY A 144 -20.03 3.25 -0.28
CA GLY A 144 -20.10 3.00 1.16
C GLY A 144 -20.37 1.53 1.50
N THR A 145 -20.04 0.61 0.59
CA THR A 145 -20.06 -0.84 0.85
C THR A 145 -18.79 -1.25 1.58
N VAL A 146 -18.89 -2.31 2.39
CA VAL A 146 -17.78 -2.83 3.19
C VAL A 146 -16.98 -3.84 2.38
N LEU A 147 -15.75 -3.48 2.04
CA LEU A 147 -14.86 -4.38 1.30
C LEU A 147 -14.26 -5.46 2.21
N ILE A 148 -14.26 -6.70 1.75
CA ILE A 148 -13.67 -7.85 2.45
C ILE A 148 -12.67 -8.55 1.52
N PRO A 149 -11.39 -8.13 1.52
CA PRO A 149 -10.38 -8.75 0.67
C PRO A 149 -10.02 -10.18 1.11
N GLY A 150 -9.76 -11.06 0.15
CA GLY A 150 -9.25 -12.41 0.37
C GLY A 150 -8.16 -12.78 -0.64
N THR A 151 -7.25 -13.67 -0.21
CA THR A 151 -6.19 -14.18 -1.10
C THR A 151 -6.77 -15.16 -2.12
N THR A 152 -6.16 -15.24 -3.30
CA THR A 152 -6.55 -16.23 -4.32
C THR A 152 -6.20 -17.68 -3.93
N GLN A 153 -5.52 -17.88 -2.79
CA GLN A 153 -5.18 -19.21 -2.26
C GLN A 153 -6.28 -19.81 -1.39
N LEU A 154 -7.40 -19.11 -1.17
CA LEU A 154 -8.51 -19.60 -0.36
C LEU A 154 -9.15 -20.83 -1.01
N THR A 155 -9.37 -21.87 -0.22
CA THR A 155 -10.10 -23.07 -0.66
C THR A 155 -11.61 -22.81 -0.69
N GLN A 156 -12.37 -23.72 -1.31
CA GLN A 156 -13.83 -23.68 -1.27
C GLN A 156 -14.39 -23.59 0.16
N LYS A 157 -13.80 -24.33 1.12
CA LYS A 157 -14.22 -24.29 2.53
C LYS A 157 -13.93 -22.93 3.16
N ASP A 158 -12.79 -22.34 2.83
CA ASP A 158 -12.40 -21.02 3.32
C ASP A 158 -13.31 -19.90 2.81
N ILE A 159 -13.71 -19.99 1.54
CA ILE A 159 -14.63 -19.02 0.92
C ILE A 159 -16.02 -19.16 1.53
N LEU A 160 -16.52 -20.38 1.71
CA LEU A 160 -17.81 -20.64 2.37
C LEU A 160 -17.86 -20.06 3.78
N TYR A 161 -16.84 -20.35 4.60
CA TYR A 161 -16.75 -19.80 5.95
C TYR A 161 -16.82 -18.27 5.95
N ARG A 162 -16.11 -17.61 5.02
CA ARG A 162 -16.07 -16.14 4.93
C ARG A 162 -17.41 -15.57 4.49
N LEU A 163 -18.01 -16.12 3.43
CA LEU A 163 -19.33 -15.70 2.94
C LEU A 163 -20.39 -15.78 4.05
N GLN A 164 -20.41 -16.88 4.80
CA GLN A 164 -21.38 -17.09 5.88
C GLN A 164 -21.10 -16.20 7.10
N SER A 165 -19.85 -16.19 7.59
CA SER A 165 -19.48 -15.42 8.79
C SER A 165 -19.62 -13.92 8.57
N SER A 166 -19.24 -13.45 7.39
CA SER A 166 -19.39 -12.04 7.05
C SER A 166 -20.76 -11.69 6.51
N LYS A 167 -21.69 -12.63 6.29
CA LYS A 167 -22.99 -12.35 5.65
C LYS A 167 -22.83 -11.49 4.38
N ALA A 168 -21.90 -11.87 3.50
CA ALA A 168 -21.57 -11.07 2.33
C ALA A 168 -22.71 -11.06 1.31
N ASN A 169 -22.96 -9.88 0.73
CA ASN A 169 -23.99 -9.63 -0.27
C ASN A 169 -23.50 -9.91 -1.69
N CYS A 170 -22.21 -9.66 -1.93
CA CYS A 170 -21.58 -9.81 -3.23
C CYS A 170 -20.21 -10.47 -3.11
N ILE A 171 -19.84 -11.24 -4.13
CA ILE A 171 -18.49 -11.76 -4.32
C ILE A 171 -17.95 -11.39 -5.69
N ILE A 172 -16.71 -10.91 -5.73
CA ILE A 172 -15.98 -10.56 -6.94
C ILE A 172 -14.76 -11.48 -7.05
N THR A 173 -14.66 -12.25 -8.13
CA THR A 173 -13.52 -13.16 -8.34
C THR A 173 -13.18 -13.39 -9.81
N ASN A 174 -12.33 -14.38 -10.11
CA ASN A 174 -11.87 -14.73 -11.46
C ASN A 174 -12.35 -16.13 -11.88
N ASP A 175 -12.01 -16.55 -13.10
CA ASP A 175 -12.37 -17.86 -13.65
C ASP A 175 -11.92 -19.06 -12.81
N VAL A 176 -10.79 -18.91 -12.11
CA VAL A 176 -10.18 -19.99 -11.34
C VAL A 176 -11.03 -20.34 -10.13
N LEU A 177 -11.60 -19.33 -9.46
CA LEU A 177 -12.36 -19.52 -8.22
C LEU A 177 -13.88 -19.53 -8.42
N ALA A 178 -14.39 -19.01 -9.54
CA ALA A 178 -15.82 -19.00 -9.83
C ALA A 178 -16.49 -20.39 -9.69
N PRO A 179 -15.90 -21.51 -10.17
CA PRO A 179 -16.49 -22.85 -9.97
C PRO A 179 -16.62 -23.24 -8.50
N ALA A 180 -15.62 -22.91 -7.66
CA ALA A 180 -15.66 -23.19 -6.23
C ALA A 180 -16.75 -22.36 -5.53
N VAL A 181 -16.97 -21.12 -5.98
CA VAL A 181 -18.04 -20.25 -5.49
C VAL A 181 -19.41 -20.78 -5.89
N ASP A 182 -19.59 -21.23 -7.13
CA ASP A 182 -20.86 -21.79 -7.60
C ASP A 182 -21.29 -23.02 -6.77
N ALA A 183 -20.34 -23.88 -6.42
CA ALA A 183 -20.58 -25.07 -5.61
C ALA A 183 -21.06 -24.78 -4.18
N ILE A 184 -20.83 -23.56 -3.67
CA ILE A 184 -21.19 -23.17 -2.29
C ILE A 184 -22.23 -22.06 -2.22
N ALA A 185 -22.48 -21.33 -3.31
CA ALA A 185 -23.44 -20.22 -3.34
C ALA A 185 -24.84 -20.58 -2.80
N PRO A 186 -25.41 -21.78 -3.09
CA PRO A 186 -26.69 -22.18 -2.51
C PRO A 186 -26.72 -22.29 -0.98
N LYS A 187 -25.55 -22.32 -0.31
CA LYS A 187 -25.40 -22.38 1.16
C LYS A 187 -25.20 -21.00 1.78
N CYS A 188 -25.24 -19.94 0.99
CA CYS A 188 -24.92 -18.57 1.38
C CYS A 188 -26.15 -17.68 1.22
N GLU A 189 -27.03 -17.67 2.23
CA GLU A 189 -28.34 -17.00 2.19
C GLU A 189 -28.28 -15.49 1.85
N ASN A 190 -27.18 -14.82 2.19
CA ASN A 190 -27.03 -13.38 1.99
C ASN A 190 -26.41 -13.04 0.62
N LEU A 191 -25.88 -14.03 -0.11
CA LEU A 191 -25.15 -13.79 -1.36
C LEU A 191 -26.13 -13.64 -2.53
N HIS A 192 -26.33 -12.40 -2.97
CA HIS A 192 -27.28 -12.09 -4.05
C HIS A 192 -26.59 -11.73 -5.37
N SER A 193 -25.32 -11.35 -5.35
CA SER A 193 -24.58 -10.96 -6.56
C SER A 193 -23.22 -11.63 -6.67
N LYS A 194 -22.87 -12.03 -7.89
CA LYS A 194 -21.59 -12.65 -8.23
C LYS A 194 -21.01 -11.92 -9.44
N LEU A 195 -19.82 -11.33 -9.29
CA LEU A 195 -19.11 -10.63 -10.35
C LEU A 195 -17.81 -11.34 -10.70
N ILE A 196 -17.50 -11.39 -12.00
CA ILE A 196 -16.30 -12.05 -12.52
C ILE A 196 -15.44 -11.07 -13.30
N VAL A 197 -14.12 -11.16 -13.09
CA VAL A 197 -13.10 -10.54 -13.94
C VAL A 197 -12.53 -11.63 -14.83
N SER A 198 -12.99 -11.67 -16.08
CA SER A 198 -12.65 -12.70 -17.07
C SER A 198 -12.74 -12.13 -18.49
N GLU A 199 -12.04 -12.76 -19.43
CA GLU A 199 -12.23 -12.53 -20.87
C GLU A 199 -13.53 -13.17 -21.39
N ASN A 200 -14.07 -14.18 -20.68
CA ASN A 200 -15.25 -14.91 -21.09
C ASN A 200 -16.43 -14.60 -20.16
N SER A 201 -17.65 -14.63 -20.70
CA SER A 201 -18.86 -14.57 -19.90
C SER A 201 -19.09 -15.93 -19.19
N ARG A 202 -19.73 -15.90 -18.01
CA ARG A 202 -20.10 -17.08 -17.24
C ARG A 202 -21.55 -16.97 -16.80
N GLU A 203 -22.34 -18.02 -17.02
CA GLU A 203 -23.76 -18.02 -16.65
C GLU A 203 -23.96 -17.75 -15.15
N GLY A 204 -24.87 -16.84 -14.82
CA GLY A 204 -25.15 -16.43 -13.43
C GLY A 204 -24.09 -15.51 -12.80
N TRP A 205 -23.18 -14.94 -13.60
CA TRP A 205 -22.16 -13.97 -13.17
C TRP A 205 -22.21 -12.70 -14.01
N GLY A 206 -22.07 -11.54 -13.38
CA GLY A 206 -21.85 -10.28 -14.09
C GLY A 206 -20.37 -10.13 -14.48
N ASN A 207 -20.08 -10.03 -15.78
CA ASN A 207 -18.71 -9.80 -16.25
C ASN A 207 -18.35 -8.32 -16.14
N ILE A 208 -17.42 -7.99 -15.22
CA ILE A 208 -17.03 -6.60 -14.94
C ILE A 208 -16.45 -5.91 -16.18
N LYS A 209 -15.65 -6.60 -17.01
CA LYS A 209 -15.02 -5.99 -18.18
C LYS A 209 -16.06 -5.57 -19.22
N GLU A 210 -17.13 -6.35 -19.38
CA GLU A 210 -18.24 -6.01 -20.27
C GLU A 210 -19.08 -4.88 -19.70
N MET A 211 -19.49 -4.98 -18.43
CA MET A 211 -20.32 -3.99 -17.77
C MET A 211 -19.66 -2.60 -17.72
N MET A 212 -18.34 -2.55 -17.54
CA MET A 212 -17.55 -1.31 -17.53
C MET A 212 -17.58 -0.54 -18.88
N LYS A 213 -17.87 -1.21 -19.99
CA LYS A 213 -18.00 -0.56 -21.32
C LYS A 213 -19.24 0.31 -21.40
N CYS A 214 -20.33 -0.11 -20.75
CA CYS A 214 -21.63 0.55 -20.81
C CYS A 214 -21.96 1.39 -19.57
N ALA A 215 -21.30 1.14 -18.44
CA ALA A 215 -21.54 1.88 -17.21
C ALA A 215 -21.21 3.38 -17.36
N SER A 216 -22.12 4.21 -16.86
CA SER A 216 -21.92 5.67 -16.73
C SER A 216 -20.81 5.96 -15.73
N ASP A 217 -20.01 7.00 -15.97
CA ASP A 217 -19.03 7.50 -15.01
C ASP A 217 -19.56 8.63 -14.12
N SER A 218 -20.85 8.93 -14.20
CA SER A 218 -21.56 9.81 -13.28
C SER A 218 -22.04 9.01 -12.07
N HIS A 219 -21.42 9.24 -10.91
CA HIS A 219 -21.79 8.60 -9.65
C HIS A 219 -21.62 9.61 -8.50
N THR A 220 -22.64 9.74 -7.65
CA THR A 220 -22.57 10.58 -6.45
C THR A 220 -22.00 9.79 -5.29
N CYS A 221 -20.79 10.15 -4.86
CA CYS A 221 -20.12 9.49 -3.73
C CYS A 221 -20.93 9.63 -2.42
N VAL A 222 -21.12 8.51 -1.71
CA VAL A 222 -21.89 8.47 -0.47
C VAL A 222 -21.22 9.29 0.63
N LYS A 223 -22.04 10.05 1.38
CA LYS A 223 -21.60 10.83 2.54
C LYS A 223 -21.45 9.93 3.78
N THR A 224 -20.32 9.21 3.85
CA THR A 224 -19.96 8.29 4.95
C THR A 224 -19.52 9.05 6.20
N LYS A 225 -20.00 8.65 7.38
CA LYS A 225 -19.41 9.10 8.65
C LYS A 225 -18.02 8.49 8.81
N HIS A 226 -17.14 9.20 9.49
CA HIS A 226 -15.77 8.76 9.70
C HIS A 226 -15.65 7.41 10.44
N ASN A 227 -16.63 7.06 11.28
CA ASN A 227 -16.64 5.85 12.11
C ASN A 227 -17.42 4.68 11.49
N GLU A 228 -17.96 4.82 10.28
CA GLU A 228 -18.56 3.70 9.56
C GLU A 228 -17.50 2.72 9.08
N ILE A 229 -17.87 1.44 9.08
CA ILE A 229 -16.98 0.37 8.62
C ILE A 229 -16.76 0.53 7.12
N MET A 230 -15.50 0.50 6.72
CA MET A 230 -15.03 0.67 5.35
C MET A 230 -14.48 -0.64 4.80
N ALA A 231 -13.77 -1.41 5.62
CA ALA A 231 -13.20 -2.70 5.22
C ALA A 231 -13.16 -3.68 6.39
N MET A 232 -13.22 -4.98 6.09
CA MET A 232 -12.97 -6.05 7.06
C MET A 232 -11.90 -7.01 6.54
N PHE A 233 -11.02 -7.44 7.44
CA PHE A 233 -9.99 -8.42 7.11
C PHE A 233 -10.12 -9.63 8.02
N PHE A 234 -10.06 -10.82 7.42
CA PHE A 234 -9.97 -12.06 8.19
C PHE A 234 -8.54 -12.27 8.67
N THR A 235 -8.34 -12.41 9.99
CA THR A 235 -7.04 -12.69 10.59
C THR A 235 -6.98 -14.12 11.14
N SER A 236 -5.81 -14.75 11.06
CA SER A 236 -5.59 -16.08 11.66
C SER A 236 -5.67 -15.98 13.18
N GLY A 237 -6.67 -16.63 13.78
CA GLY A 237 -6.78 -16.77 15.23
C GLY A 237 -5.78 -17.79 15.76
N THR A 238 -5.21 -17.55 16.96
CA THR A 238 -4.29 -18.50 17.62
C THR A 238 -4.98 -19.75 18.16
N SER A 239 -6.31 -19.76 18.28
CA SER A 239 -7.07 -20.83 18.94
C SER A 239 -8.40 -21.19 18.26
N GLY A 240 -8.63 -20.77 17.02
CA GLY A 240 -9.92 -21.04 16.35
C GLY A 240 -10.03 -20.47 14.94
N TYR A 241 -11.27 -20.41 14.44
CA TYR A 241 -11.58 -19.88 13.12
C TYR A 241 -11.12 -18.43 12.93
N PRO A 242 -10.83 -18.00 11.69
CA PRO A 242 -10.41 -16.64 11.39
C PRO A 242 -11.42 -15.59 11.89
N LYS A 243 -10.92 -14.53 12.54
CA LYS A 243 -11.73 -13.43 13.10
C LYS A 243 -11.85 -12.27 12.11
N MET A 244 -12.93 -11.49 12.17
CA MET A 244 -13.08 -10.30 11.33
C MET A 244 -12.61 -9.04 12.07
N THR A 245 -11.55 -8.44 11.54
CA THR A 245 -11.04 -7.15 11.99
C THR A 245 -11.60 -6.04 11.13
N ALA A 246 -12.48 -5.22 11.70
CA ALA A 246 -13.16 -4.13 10.99
C ALA A 246 -12.38 -2.80 11.08
N HIS A 247 -12.27 -2.10 9.96
CA HIS A 247 -11.66 -0.78 9.86
C HIS A 247 -12.66 0.23 9.34
N THR A 248 -12.71 1.37 10.01
CA THR A 248 -13.55 2.51 9.63
C THR A 248 -12.89 3.40 8.58
N HIS A 249 -13.69 4.30 8.01
CA HIS A 249 -13.22 5.35 7.09
C HIS A 249 -12.09 6.20 7.69
N SER A 250 -12.13 6.56 8.98
CA SER A 250 -11.03 7.28 9.64
C SER A 250 -9.85 6.38 9.98
N SER A 251 -10.08 5.15 10.45
CA SER A 251 -9.01 4.26 10.93
C SER A 251 -7.97 3.93 9.87
N PHE A 252 -8.42 3.68 8.65
CA PHE A 252 -7.56 3.38 7.52
C PHE A 252 -7.41 4.58 6.61
N GLY A 253 -8.52 5.17 6.16
CA GLY A 253 -8.48 6.23 5.16
C GLY A 253 -7.67 7.45 5.62
N LEU A 254 -7.86 7.91 6.86
CA LEU A 254 -7.04 8.98 7.46
C LEU A 254 -5.83 8.44 8.24
N GLY A 255 -6.00 7.36 9.00
CA GLY A 255 -4.96 6.81 9.86
C GLY A 255 -3.70 6.39 9.10
N LEU A 256 -3.84 5.93 7.85
CA LEU A 256 -2.71 5.54 6.99
C LEU A 256 -1.95 6.74 6.38
N SER A 257 -2.38 7.98 6.65
CA SER A 257 -1.58 9.18 6.39
C SER A 257 -0.23 9.13 7.09
N VAL A 258 -0.18 8.59 8.31
CA VAL A 258 1.06 8.42 9.11
C VAL A 258 2.03 7.48 8.41
N ASN A 259 1.52 6.35 7.92
CA ASN A 259 2.30 5.37 7.18
C ASN A 259 2.87 5.98 5.90
N GLY A 260 2.02 6.67 5.12
CA GLY A 260 2.43 7.29 3.86
C GLY A 260 3.43 8.42 4.06
N ARG A 261 3.15 9.33 4.99
CA ARG A 261 3.94 10.54 5.22
C ARG A 261 5.28 10.26 5.86
N PHE A 262 5.32 9.39 6.89
CA PHE A 262 6.50 9.29 7.73
C PHE A 262 7.31 8.03 7.50
N TRP A 263 6.65 6.86 7.42
CA TRP A 263 7.37 5.59 7.30
C TRP A 263 7.77 5.28 5.86
N LEU A 264 6.82 5.38 4.93
CA LEU A 264 7.09 5.27 3.50
C LEU A 264 7.73 6.55 2.95
N ASP A 265 7.54 7.68 3.63
CA ASP A 265 8.09 9.00 3.28
C ASP A 265 7.84 9.37 1.82
N LEU A 266 6.59 9.16 1.39
CA LEU A 266 6.13 9.34 0.03
C LEU A 266 5.81 10.81 -0.27
N THR A 267 6.01 11.18 -1.52
CA THR A 267 5.64 12.47 -2.12
C THR A 267 4.84 12.23 -3.40
N PRO A 268 4.17 13.26 -3.96
CA PRO A 268 3.46 13.13 -5.24
C PRO A 268 4.33 12.73 -6.44
N SER A 269 5.66 12.81 -6.30
CA SER A 269 6.66 12.45 -7.31
C SER A 269 7.20 11.02 -7.16
N ASP A 270 6.71 10.25 -6.17
CA ASP A 270 7.16 8.88 -5.93
C ASP A 270 6.34 7.84 -6.68
N VAL A 271 7.00 6.72 -6.99
CA VAL A 271 6.40 5.50 -7.53
C VAL A 271 6.65 4.38 -6.53
N MET A 272 5.57 3.96 -5.88
CA MET A 272 5.59 3.02 -4.77
C MET A 272 5.19 1.62 -5.25
N TRP A 273 6.09 0.66 -5.09
CA TRP A 273 5.79 -0.75 -5.35
C TRP A 273 5.73 -1.55 -4.05
N ASN A 274 4.55 -2.09 -3.74
CA ASN A 274 4.34 -3.09 -2.70
C ASN A 274 4.01 -4.46 -3.32
N THR A 275 4.66 -5.52 -2.86
CA THR A 275 4.52 -6.87 -3.43
C THR A 275 3.62 -7.82 -2.63
N SER A 276 2.82 -7.31 -1.69
CA SER A 276 1.93 -8.14 -0.88
C SER A 276 0.84 -8.81 -1.72
N ASP A 277 0.25 -9.89 -1.17
CA ASP A 277 -1.01 -10.44 -1.67
C ASP A 277 -2.14 -9.41 -1.49
N THR A 278 -3.09 -9.41 -2.42
CA THR A 278 -4.24 -8.51 -2.46
C THR A 278 -5.21 -8.72 -1.30
N GLY A 279 -5.27 -9.92 -0.73
CA GLY A 279 -6.09 -10.27 0.43
C GLY A 279 -5.52 -9.87 1.79
N TRP A 280 -4.27 -9.42 1.86
CA TRP A 280 -3.64 -9.03 3.13
C TRP A 280 -3.93 -7.57 3.46
N ALA A 281 -4.11 -7.22 4.73
CA ALA A 281 -4.26 -5.82 5.16
C ALA A 281 -3.12 -4.90 4.67
N LYS A 282 -1.93 -5.48 4.45
CA LYS A 282 -0.77 -4.81 3.87
C LYS A 282 -1.03 -4.21 2.49
N SER A 283 -1.87 -4.84 1.64
CA SER A 283 -2.23 -4.29 0.32
C SER A 283 -3.02 -3.00 0.47
N ALA A 284 -4.01 -2.96 1.37
CA ALA A 284 -4.73 -1.75 1.69
C ALA A 284 -3.78 -0.65 2.19
N TRP A 285 -2.82 -0.98 3.07
CA TRP A 285 -1.88 0.01 3.60
C TRP A 285 -0.98 0.58 2.50
N SER A 286 -0.27 -0.27 1.79
CA SER A 286 0.88 0.14 0.97
C SER A 286 0.63 0.09 -0.54
N SER A 287 -0.55 -0.36 -0.97
CA SER A 287 -0.99 -0.35 -2.38
C SER A 287 -2.29 0.44 -2.62
N VAL A 288 -2.91 1.03 -1.59
CA VAL A 288 -4.13 1.84 -1.74
C VAL A 288 -4.00 3.15 -0.95
N PHE A 289 -4.13 3.10 0.37
CA PHE A 289 -4.35 4.29 1.18
C PHE A 289 -3.09 5.13 1.37
N SER A 290 -1.97 4.55 1.80
CA SER A 290 -0.75 5.34 2.08
C SER A 290 -0.13 6.02 0.84
N PRO A 291 -0.12 5.40 -0.35
CA PRO A 291 0.38 6.09 -1.54
C PRO A 291 -0.58 7.16 -2.04
N TRP A 292 -1.88 6.83 -2.18
CA TRP A 292 -2.83 7.79 -2.75
C TRP A 292 -3.16 8.95 -1.83
N ILE A 293 -3.06 8.81 -0.50
CA ILE A 293 -3.18 9.97 0.39
C ILE A 293 -2.05 10.97 0.20
N GLN A 294 -0.87 10.51 -0.24
CA GLN A 294 0.28 11.36 -0.60
C GLN A 294 0.31 11.74 -2.09
N GLY A 295 -0.71 11.37 -2.86
CA GLY A 295 -0.76 11.61 -4.30
C GLY A 295 0.32 10.87 -5.09
N ALA A 296 0.96 9.86 -4.49
CA ALA A 296 2.01 9.05 -5.12
C ALA A 296 1.43 8.01 -6.08
N CYS A 297 2.23 7.57 -7.03
CA CYS A 297 1.88 6.49 -7.94
C CYS A 297 1.92 5.13 -7.22
N VAL A 298 0.85 4.35 -7.35
CA VAL A 298 0.86 2.93 -6.99
C VAL A 298 1.35 2.11 -8.18
N PHE A 299 2.46 1.41 -8.00
CA PHE A 299 2.94 0.44 -8.98
C PHE A 299 2.52 -0.98 -8.59
N ALA A 300 2.03 -1.74 -9.57
CA ALA A 300 1.61 -3.12 -9.40
C ALA A 300 2.19 -4.00 -10.50
N HIS A 301 2.63 -5.20 -10.11
CA HIS A 301 3.03 -6.23 -11.06
C HIS A 301 2.13 -7.44 -10.84
N HIS A 302 1.52 -7.93 -11.93
CA HIS A 302 0.68 -9.13 -11.89
C HIS A 302 1.34 -10.29 -11.13
N LEU A 303 2.56 -10.65 -11.57
CA LEU A 303 3.48 -11.58 -10.90
C LEU A 303 2.75 -12.80 -10.29
N PRO A 304 2.09 -13.65 -11.10
CA PRO A 304 1.22 -14.72 -10.62
C PRO A 304 1.98 -15.79 -9.84
N ARG A 305 3.26 -15.96 -10.16
CA ARG A 305 4.25 -16.69 -9.35
C ARG A 305 5.34 -15.72 -8.96
N PHE A 306 5.79 -15.80 -7.72
CA PHE A 306 6.84 -14.94 -7.21
C PHE A 306 8.20 -15.42 -7.73
N GLU A 307 8.87 -14.57 -8.52
CA GLU A 307 10.20 -14.83 -9.08
C GLU A 307 11.15 -13.68 -8.72
N PRO A 308 12.24 -13.94 -7.96
CA PRO A 308 13.18 -12.89 -7.54
C PRO A 308 13.80 -12.12 -8.71
N THR A 309 14.16 -12.82 -9.78
CA THR A 309 14.78 -12.22 -10.98
C THR A 309 13.82 -11.26 -11.68
N SER A 310 12.53 -11.60 -11.76
CA SER A 310 11.50 -10.68 -12.26
C SER A 310 11.40 -9.43 -11.39
N VAL A 311 11.45 -9.56 -10.06
CA VAL A 311 11.43 -8.41 -9.15
C VAL A 311 12.65 -7.50 -9.35
N LEU A 312 13.86 -8.07 -9.43
CA LEU A 312 15.08 -7.31 -9.69
C LEU A 312 15.04 -6.61 -11.06
N GLN A 313 14.55 -7.29 -12.09
CA GLN A 313 14.39 -6.72 -13.43
C GLN A 313 13.38 -5.58 -13.43
N THR A 314 12.25 -5.73 -12.74
CA THR A 314 11.25 -4.67 -12.60
C THR A 314 11.82 -3.45 -11.87
N LEU A 315 12.50 -3.64 -10.74
CA LEU A 315 13.18 -2.53 -10.02
C LEU A 315 14.25 -1.85 -10.88
N SER A 316 14.91 -2.58 -11.78
CA SER A 316 15.94 -2.02 -12.66
C SER A 316 15.36 -1.28 -13.88
N LYS A 317 14.21 -1.72 -14.40
CA LYS A 317 13.59 -1.19 -15.63
C LYS A 317 12.64 -0.02 -15.36
N TYR A 318 11.85 -0.11 -14.30
CA TYR A 318 10.79 0.85 -14.00
C TYR A 318 11.26 1.90 -12.99
N PRO A 319 10.69 3.12 -13.04
CA PRO A 319 11.15 4.24 -12.20
C PRO A 319 10.62 4.14 -10.75
N ILE A 320 10.70 2.96 -10.14
CA ILE A 320 10.22 2.69 -8.79
C ILE A 320 11.16 3.37 -7.80
N THR A 321 10.61 4.29 -7.00
CA THR A 321 11.39 5.07 -6.01
C THR A 321 11.31 4.48 -4.61
N VAL A 322 10.18 3.84 -4.28
CA VAL A 322 9.96 3.21 -2.97
C VAL A 322 9.54 1.75 -3.18
N PHE A 323 10.27 0.83 -2.54
CA PHE A 323 9.99 -0.60 -2.58
C PHE A 323 9.60 -1.10 -1.19
N CYS A 324 8.46 -1.76 -1.10
CA CYS A 324 7.95 -2.37 0.13
C CYS A 324 7.69 -3.85 -0.07
N SER A 325 8.27 -4.67 0.79
CA SER A 325 8.07 -6.11 0.73
C SER A 325 8.25 -6.76 2.10
N ALA A 326 7.97 -8.06 2.20
CA ALA A 326 8.26 -8.84 3.39
C ALA A 326 9.76 -9.22 3.45
N ALA A 327 10.27 -9.56 4.63
CA ALA A 327 11.68 -9.93 4.80
C ALA A 327 12.07 -11.15 3.93
N THR A 328 11.13 -12.08 3.68
CA THR A 328 11.27 -13.26 2.81
C THR A 328 11.64 -12.87 1.40
N VAL A 329 11.01 -11.81 0.86
CA VAL A 329 11.34 -11.32 -0.47
C VAL A 329 12.77 -10.79 -0.49
N TYR A 330 13.16 -9.94 0.46
CA TYR A 330 14.55 -9.48 0.53
C TYR A 330 15.55 -10.63 0.69
N ARG A 331 15.23 -11.66 1.50
CA ARG A 331 16.04 -12.89 1.62
C ARG A 331 16.26 -13.56 0.28
N MET A 332 15.21 -13.72 -0.52
CA MET A 332 15.30 -14.32 -1.86
C MET A 332 16.08 -13.42 -2.83
N LEU A 333 15.87 -12.09 -2.79
CA LEU A 333 16.55 -11.14 -3.67
C LEU A 333 18.06 -11.12 -3.45
N VAL A 334 18.53 -11.10 -2.20
CA VAL A 334 19.96 -11.02 -1.89
C VAL A 334 20.74 -12.30 -2.25
N GLN A 335 20.05 -13.42 -2.46
CA GLN A 335 20.64 -14.67 -2.96
C GLN A 335 20.92 -14.67 -4.46
N ASN A 336 20.34 -13.72 -5.22
CA ASN A 336 20.53 -13.62 -6.66
C ASN A 336 21.72 -12.74 -7.03
N ASP A 337 22.13 -12.80 -8.30
CA ASP A 337 23.12 -11.89 -8.87
C ASP A 337 22.52 -10.48 -9.07
N MET A 338 22.62 -9.66 -8.03
CA MET A 338 22.17 -8.28 -8.08
C MET A 338 23.13 -7.34 -8.81
N ALA A 339 24.39 -7.75 -9.07
CA ALA A 339 25.37 -6.88 -9.71
C ALA A 339 25.02 -6.58 -11.17
N SER A 340 24.31 -7.52 -11.80
CA SER A 340 23.72 -7.42 -13.15
C SER A 340 22.58 -6.41 -13.27
N TYR A 341 22.06 -5.88 -12.15
CA TYR A 341 20.94 -4.94 -12.14
C TYR A 341 21.38 -3.55 -11.65
N LYS A 342 20.77 -2.49 -12.21
CA LYS A 342 21.03 -1.10 -11.80
C LYS A 342 19.71 -0.43 -11.42
N PHE A 343 19.52 -0.18 -10.13
CA PHE A 343 18.32 0.44 -9.59
C PHE A 343 18.43 1.97 -9.65
N LYS A 344 18.22 2.56 -10.84
CA LYS A 344 18.46 4.00 -11.08
C LYS A 344 17.55 4.94 -10.27
N SER A 345 16.33 4.49 -9.97
CA SER A 345 15.31 5.32 -9.33
C SER A 345 15.07 4.99 -7.86
N LEU A 346 15.50 3.83 -7.39
CA LEU A 346 15.18 3.31 -6.07
C LEU A 346 15.89 4.13 -4.99
N LYS A 347 15.11 4.66 -4.03
CA LYS A 347 15.59 5.58 -2.98
C LYS A 347 15.26 5.09 -1.57
N HIS A 348 14.18 4.32 -1.41
CA HIS A 348 13.70 3.90 -0.10
C HIS A 348 13.21 2.45 -0.14
N CYS A 349 13.67 1.64 0.81
CA CYS A 349 13.32 0.23 0.91
C CYS A 349 12.77 -0.02 2.31
N VAL A 350 11.56 -0.57 2.40
CA VAL A 350 10.92 -0.88 3.69
C VAL A 350 10.56 -2.36 3.77
N SER A 351 10.55 -2.89 5.00
CA SER A 351 10.15 -4.27 5.28
C SER A 351 9.12 -4.33 6.40
N ALA A 352 8.11 -5.20 6.30
CA ALA A 352 7.14 -5.45 7.36
C ALA A 352 6.51 -6.85 7.27
N GLY A 353 5.91 -7.30 8.38
CA GLY A 353 5.19 -8.57 8.49
C GLY A 353 5.99 -9.68 9.17
N GLU A 354 7.32 -9.59 9.15
CA GLU A 354 8.22 -10.55 9.77
C GLU A 354 9.59 -9.92 10.06
N PRO A 355 10.32 -10.44 11.08
CA PRO A 355 11.64 -9.94 11.41
C PRO A 355 12.62 -10.07 10.24
N ILE A 356 13.40 -9.00 10.01
CA ILE A 356 14.51 -9.02 9.06
C ILE A 356 15.86 -9.20 9.76
N THR A 357 16.65 -10.17 9.30
CA THR A 357 17.94 -10.49 9.92
C THR A 357 19.04 -9.50 9.50
N PRO A 358 20.04 -9.22 10.36
CA PRO A 358 21.15 -8.33 10.03
C PRO A 358 21.92 -8.73 8.74
N ASP A 359 22.11 -10.04 8.51
CA ASP A 359 22.77 -10.56 7.30
C ASP A 359 22.09 -10.08 6.00
N VAL A 360 20.76 -10.18 5.94
CA VAL A 360 19.95 -9.74 4.79
C VAL A 360 20.09 -8.24 4.57
N THR A 361 19.95 -7.44 5.64
CA THR A 361 20.09 -5.98 5.55
C THR A 361 21.49 -5.56 5.12
N GLY A 362 22.53 -6.24 5.61
CA GLY A 362 23.92 -5.99 5.25
C GLY A 362 24.20 -6.34 3.78
N LYS A 363 23.74 -7.51 3.31
CA LYS A 363 23.86 -7.92 1.90
C LYS A 363 23.12 -6.96 0.97
N TRP A 364 21.90 -6.55 1.32
CA TRP A 364 21.14 -5.57 0.55
C TRP A 364 21.87 -4.24 0.47
N ARG A 365 22.35 -3.71 1.59
CA ARG A 365 23.10 -2.45 1.64
C ARG A 365 24.41 -2.52 0.84
N ASN A 366 25.15 -3.61 0.94
CA ASN A 366 26.39 -3.78 0.18
C ASN A 366 26.14 -3.84 -1.34
N LYS A 367 25.03 -4.43 -1.77
CA LYS A 367 24.68 -4.59 -3.19
C LYS A 367 23.97 -3.37 -3.80
N THR A 368 23.21 -2.62 -3.00
CA THR A 368 22.35 -1.51 -3.49
C THR A 368 22.76 -0.13 -3.00
N GLY A 369 23.55 -0.04 -1.92
CA GLY A 369 23.81 1.19 -1.19
C GLY A 369 22.66 1.65 -0.29
N LEU A 370 21.51 0.96 -0.27
CA LEU A 370 20.31 1.37 0.45
C LEU A 370 20.11 0.56 1.74
N ASP A 371 19.58 1.21 2.76
CA ASP A 371 19.13 0.55 3.98
C ASP A 371 17.71 -0.01 3.82
N ILE A 372 17.34 -1.00 4.64
CA ILE A 372 15.97 -1.51 4.75
C ILE A 372 15.35 -1.02 6.07
N TYR A 373 14.28 -0.25 5.96
CA TYR A 373 13.57 0.33 7.10
C TYR A 373 12.44 -0.61 7.55
N GLU A 374 12.69 -1.36 8.61
CA GLU A 374 11.71 -2.28 9.18
C GLU A 374 10.56 -1.55 9.88
N GLY A 375 9.34 -2.05 9.71
CA GLY A 375 8.13 -1.61 10.38
C GLY A 375 7.37 -2.79 10.99
N TYR A 376 6.86 -2.58 12.19
CA TYR A 376 6.04 -3.53 12.93
C TYR A 376 4.60 -3.02 13.06
N GLY A 377 3.66 -3.92 12.78
CA GLY A 377 2.24 -3.64 12.82
C GLY A 377 1.43 -4.92 12.67
N GLN A 378 0.13 -4.80 12.92
CA GLN A 378 -0.83 -5.89 12.81
C GLN A 378 -2.06 -5.40 12.05
N THR A 379 -2.84 -6.33 11.51
CA THR A 379 -4.08 -6.02 10.80
C THR A 379 -4.97 -5.09 11.63
N GLU A 380 -5.00 -5.26 12.95
CA GLU A 380 -5.79 -4.51 13.93
C GLU A 380 -5.32 -3.07 14.17
N THR A 381 -4.04 -2.78 13.98
CA THR A 381 -3.41 -1.56 14.53
C THR A 381 -2.65 -0.73 13.52
N VAL A 382 -2.50 -1.18 12.28
CA VAL A 382 -1.57 -0.56 11.32
C VAL A 382 -0.12 -0.52 11.84
N LEU A 383 0.69 0.45 11.44
CA LEU A 383 2.08 0.60 11.86
C LEU A 383 2.17 1.08 13.32
N ILE A 384 2.58 0.19 14.23
CA ILE A 384 2.79 0.49 15.65
C ILE A 384 4.19 1.08 15.86
N CYS A 385 5.22 0.46 15.26
CA CYS A 385 6.61 0.89 15.37
C CYS A 385 7.29 0.84 14.01
N GLY A 386 8.29 1.68 13.79
CA GLY A 386 9.08 1.62 12.59
C GLY A 386 10.43 2.32 12.71
N ASN A 387 11.31 1.96 11.78
CA ASN A 387 12.49 2.74 11.48
C ASN A 387 12.08 3.83 10.48
N PHE A 388 12.25 5.10 10.86
CA PHE A 388 11.94 6.25 10.02
C PHE A 388 13.23 6.83 9.42
N LYS A 389 13.16 7.48 8.24
CA LYS A 389 14.35 8.14 7.65
C LYS A 389 14.95 9.16 8.64
N GLY A 390 16.27 9.35 8.56
CA GLY A 390 17.06 10.12 9.54
C GLY A 390 17.40 9.38 10.84
N MET A 391 16.71 8.30 11.20
CA MET A 391 17.05 7.49 12.37
C MET A 391 18.24 6.57 12.12
N LYS A 392 19.00 6.27 13.20
CA LYS A 392 19.97 5.18 13.17
C LYS A 392 19.22 3.85 13.29
N ILE A 393 19.28 3.01 12.25
CA ILE A 393 18.73 1.66 12.28
C ILE A 393 19.56 0.81 13.23
N LYS A 394 18.91 0.15 14.19
CA LYS A 394 19.53 -0.77 15.13
C LYS A 394 19.18 -2.20 14.70
N PRO A 395 20.16 -3.04 14.30
CA PRO A 395 19.88 -4.42 13.89
C PRO A 395 19.11 -5.19 14.98
N GLY A 396 18.07 -5.93 14.58
CA GLY A 396 17.18 -6.66 15.50
C GLY A 396 16.14 -5.79 16.22
N SER A 397 16.06 -4.49 15.94
CA SER A 397 15.03 -3.59 16.46
C SER A 397 14.03 -3.19 15.39
N MET A 398 12.74 -3.35 15.71
CA MET A 398 11.60 -2.86 14.91
C MET A 398 11.44 -1.32 14.91
N GLY A 399 12.40 -0.59 15.48
CA GLY A 399 12.43 0.88 15.49
C GLY A 399 11.69 1.52 16.67
N LYS A 400 11.18 2.74 16.45
CA LYS A 400 10.50 3.55 17.47
C LYS A 400 8.99 3.58 17.23
N PRO A 401 8.18 3.93 18.26
CA PRO A 401 6.73 4.10 18.10
C PRO A 401 6.37 5.09 17.00
N SER A 402 5.38 4.72 16.18
CA SER A 402 4.69 5.61 15.26
C SER A 402 4.07 6.79 16.04
N PRO A 403 4.04 8.01 15.48
CA PRO A 403 3.52 9.19 16.20
C PRO A 403 2.03 9.07 16.54
N ALA A 404 1.32 8.13 15.88
CA ALA A 404 -0.05 7.78 16.17
C ALA A 404 -0.28 7.02 17.49
N PHE A 405 0.77 6.43 18.08
CA PHE A 405 0.64 5.49 19.18
C PHE A 405 1.55 5.83 20.36
N ASP A 406 1.00 5.75 21.57
CA ASP A 406 1.79 5.65 22.79
C ASP A 406 2.00 4.16 23.14
N VAL A 407 3.19 3.66 22.84
CA VAL A 407 3.55 2.24 22.93
C VAL A 407 4.39 2.00 24.19
N LYS A 408 3.95 1.05 25.02
CA LYS A 408 4.66 0.64 26.23
C LYS A 408 4.86 -0.87 26.27
N VAL A 409 5.94 -1.25 26.94
CA VAL A 409 6.19 -2.64 27.30
C VAL A 409 5.55 -2.89 28.66
N CYS A 410 4.63 -3.84 28.75
CA CYS A 410 4.04 -4.27 30.01
C CYS A 410 4.70 -5.57 30.48
N THR A 411 5.15 -5.57 31.73
CA THR A 411 5.47 -6.81 32.46
C THR A 411 4.17 -7.38 33.02
N SER A 412 4.00 -8.71 32.97
CA SER A 412 2.82 -9.36 33.56
C SER A 412 2.65 -8.99 35.06
N PRO A 413 1.43 -9.03 35.63
CA PRO A 413 1.20 -8.70 37.04
C PRO A 413 1.84 -9.68 38.05
N SER A 414 2.48 -10.77 37.61
CA SER A 414 3.02 -11.79 38.53
C SER A 414 4.31 -12.44 38.03
N ARG A 415 5.45 -11.77 38.18
CA ARG A 415 6.70 -12.36 38.71
C ARG A 415 7.85 -11.34 38.77
N ARG A 416 8.58 -11.39 39.88
CA ARG A 416 9.87 -10.72 40.09
C ARG A 416 10.93 -11.27 39.12
N MET A 417 11.87 -10.36 38.81
CA MET A 417 12.97 -10.34 37.83
C MET A 417 13.72 -11.64 37.48
N LEU A 418 14.19 -11.75 36.23
CA LEU A 418 15.60 -11.95 35.80
C LEU A 418 15.68 -12.04 34.26
N ASN A 419 16.87 -11.77 33.71
CA ASN A 419 17.23 -11.51 32.31
C ASN A 419 16.40 -12.19 31.18
N ASN A 420 16.10 -11.40 30.15
CA ASN A 420 15.31 -11.68 28.93
C ASN A 420 13.78 -11.78 29.12
N PRO A 421 13.06 -10.65 29.17
CA PRO A 421 11.62 -10.68 29.35
C PRO A 421 10.88 -11.06 28.05
N ILE A 422 9.94 -12.00 28.17
CA ILE A 422 8.78 -12.08 27.26
C ILE A 422 7.89 -10.89 27.62
N CYS A 423 7.90 -9.89 26.76
CA CYS A 423 7.23 -8.61 26.96
C CYS A 423 5.96 -8.53 26.09
N THR A 424 4.83 -8.19 26.70
CA THR A 424 3.62 -7.86 25.94
C THR A 424 3.65 -6.38 25.59
N LEU A 425 3.61 -6.05 24.30
CA LEU A 425 3.42 -4.68 23.83
C LEU A 425 1.96 -4.28 24.03
N SER A 426 1.73 -3.17 24.73
CA SER A 426 0.41 -2.57 24.90
C SER A 426 0.42 -1.12 24.41
N THR A 427 -0.75 -0.64 24.03
CA THR A 427 -0.98 0.76 23.63
C THR A 427 -1.87 1.41 24.68
N TYR A 428 -1.36 2.39 25.43
CA TYR A 428 -2.08 3.02 26.55
C TYR A 428 -3.00 4.15 26.11
N ARG A 429 -2.65 4.84 25.02
CA ARG A 429 -3.49 5.82 24.33
C ARG A 429 -3.72 5.33 22.93
N LEU A 430 -4.93 4.85 22.68
CA LEU A 430 -5.37 4.44 21.36
C LEU A 430 -5.63 5.72 20.55
N PRO A 431 -5.23 5.78 19.27
CA PRO A 431 -5.64 6.89 18.44
C PRO A 431 -7.18 6.96 18.39
N PRO A 432 -7.77 8.15 18.24
CA PRO A 432 -9.23 8.35 18.23
C PRO A 432 -9.96 7.61 17.10
N TYR A 433 -9.22 6.95 16.21
CA TYR A 433 -9.71 6.18 15.07
C TYR A 433 -9.51 4.66 15.21
N LYS A 434 -9.27 4.10 16.40
CA LYS A 434 -9.16 2.63 16.53
C LYS A 434 -10.54 1.95 16.43
N LEU A 435 -10.54 0.77 15.78
CA LEU A 435 -11.52 -0.33 15.78
C LEU A 435 -12.86 -0.07 16.51
N SER A 436 -13.95 -0.13 15.76
CA SER A 436 -15.30 -0.12 16.32
C SER A 436 -15.68 -1.46 16.98
N SER A 437 -15.08 -2.60 16.59
CA SER A 437 -15.31 -3.94 17.19
C SER A 437 -14.46 -5.04 16.53
N LEU A 438 -14.23 -6.15 17.24
CA LEU A 438 -13.92 -7.47 16.69
C LEU A 438 -15.25 -8.23 16.51
N TRP A 439 -15.50 -8.78 15.32
CA TRP A 439 -16.73 -9.54 15.02
C TRP A 439 -16.43 -11.01 14.74
#